data_AF-A0A1Y4WF90-F1
#
_entry.id   AF-A0A1Y4WF90-F1
#
_cell.length_a   1.000
_cell.length_b   1.000
_cell.length_c   1.000
_cell.angle_alpha   90.00
_cell.angle_beta   90.00
_cell.angle_gamma   90.00
#
_symmetry.space_group_name_H-M   'P 1'
#
loop_
_entity.id
_entity.type
_entity.pdbx_description
1 polymer ?
#
loop_
_entity_poly.entity_id
_entity_poly.type
_entity_poly.pdbx_seq_one_letter_code
_entity_poly.pdbx_strand_id
1 'polypeptide(L)' 'MKKKIRKAKATIRIKEIYNELKQIYGAPKITKILQNEGEIISERYVSNIMRENKIKAHYIKPYTITTKDCDYTNK' A
#
# COMPACT_ATOMS: atom_id res chain seq x y z
N MET A 1 26.15 12.71 6.69
CA MET A 1 25.43 12.97 5.42
C MET A 1 24.85 11.71 4.75
N LYS A 2 25.62 10.62 4.56
CA LYS A 2 25.17 9.40 3.83
C LYS A 2 23.82 8.79 4.28
N LYS A 3 23.56 8.73 5.60
CA LYS A 3 22.29 8.21 6.15
C LYS A 3 21.05 9.01 5.71
N LYS A 4 21.16 10.35 5.64
CA LYS A 4 20.06 11.23 5.21
C LYS A 4 19.75 11.02 3.73
N ILE A 5 20.78 10.89 2.90
CA ILE A 5 20.65 10.61 1.45
C ILE A 5 19.96 9.27 1.23
N ARG A 6 20.37 8.22 1.95
CA ARG A 6 19.75 6.88 1.84
C ARG A 6 18.27 6.90 2.23
N LYS A 7 17.94 7.61 3.32
CA LYS A 7 16.55 7.80 3.75
C LYS A 7 15.74 8.57 2.72
N ALA A 8 16.29 9.63 2.12
CA ALA A 8 15.62 10.40 1.08
C ALA A 8 15.32 9.54 -0.16
N LYS A 9 16.30 8.75 -0.65
CA LYS A 9 16.10 7.81 -1.76
C LYS A 9 14.98 6.81 -1.48
N ALA A 10 15.03 6.15 -0.31
CA ALA A 10 13.98 5.21 0.09
C ALA A 10 12.60 5.90 0.20
N THR A 11 12.56 7.15 0.68
CA THR A 11 11.30 7.90 0.81
C THR A 11 10.71 8.25 -0.55
N ILE A 12 11.54 8.60 -1.53
CA ILE A 12 11.10 8.84 -2.92
C ILE A 12 10.54 7.56 -3.52
N ARG A 13 11.29 6.45 -3.44
CA ARG A 13 10.84 5.15 -3.98
C ARG A 13 9.53 4.67 -3.35
N ILE A 14 9.39 4.80 -2.03
CA ILE A 14 8.15 4.47 -1.32
C ILE A 14 6.96 5.31 -1.85
N LYS A 15 7.17 6.60 -2.15
CA LYS A 15 6.12 7.47 -2.69
C LYS A 15 5.73 7.10 -4.12
N GLU A 16 6.69 6.72 -4.95
CA GLU A 16 6.44 6.22 -6.31
C GLU A 16 5.56 4.97 -6.28
N ILE A 17 5.99 3.93 -5.57
CA ILE A 17 5.24 2.67 -5.44
C ILE A 17 3.85 2.93 -4.84
N TYR A 18 3.75 3.79 -3.82
CA TYR A 18 2.47 4.13 -3.21
C TYR A 18 1.49 4.77 -4.20
N ASN A 19 1.97 5.63 -5.10
CA ASN A 19 1.15 6.24 -6.14
C ASN A 19 0.81 5.27 -7.29
N GLU A 20 1.77 4.45 -7.72
CA GLU A 20 1.55 3.38 -8.71
C GLU A 20 0.45 2.42 -8.27
N LEU A 21 0.40 2.11 -6.98
CA LEU A 21 -0.58 1.24 -6.34
C LEU A 21 -1.89 1.96 -5.96
N LYS A 22 -2.13 3.16 -6.48
CA LYS A 22 -3.33 3.98 -6.20
C LYS A 22 -3.58 4.20 -4.71
N GLN A 23 -2.52 4.20 -3.90
CA GLN A 23 -2.60 4.49 -2.46
C GLN A 23 -3.37 3.45 -1.62
N ILE A 24 -3.67 2.29 -2.21
CA ILE A 24 -4.50 1.24 -1.59
C ILE A 24 -3.72 0.46 -0.54
N TYR A 25 -2.45 0.19 -0.81
CA TYR A 25 -1.65 -0.70 0.01
C TYR A 25 -0.72 0.04 0.99
N GLY A 26 -0.47 -0.60 2.12
CA GLY A 26 0.40 -0.09 3.18
C GLY A 26 1.81 -0.67 3.15
N ALA A 27 2.53 -0.46 4.26
CA ALA A 27 3.90 -0.91 4.46
C ALA A 27 4.16 -2.39 4.11
N PRO A 28 3.27 -3.36 4.46
CA PRO A 28 3.53 -4.78 4.16
C PRO A 28 3.69 -5.06 2.67
N LYS A 29 2.85 -4.46 1.81
CA LYS A 29 2.91 -4.70 0.35
C LYS A 29 4.06 -3.95 -0.29
N ILE A 30 4.27 -2.70 0.12
CA ILE A 30 5.38 -1.86 -0.38
C ILE A 30 6.72 -2.52 -0.05
N THR A 31 6.88 -3.07 1.16
CA THR A 31 8.11 -3.77 1.57
C THR A 31 8.38 -4.98 0.69
N LYS A 32 7.36 -5.79 0.36
CA LYS A 32 7.51 -6.94 -0.54
C LYS A 32 7.95 -6.52 -1.94
N ILE A 33 7.43 -5.41 -2.47
CA ILE A 33 7.83 -4.89 -3.78
C ILE A 33 9.28 -4.43 -3.75
N LEU A 34 9.67 -3.68 -2.73
CA LEU A 34 11.06 -3.25 -2.54
C LEU A 34 12.03 -4.44 -2.43
N GLN A 35 11.64 -5.51 -1.72
CA GLN A 35 12.43 -6.73 -1.61
C GLN A 35 12.55 -7.47 -2.95
N ASN A 36 11.49 -7.51 -3.74
CA ASN A 36 11.51 -8.08 -5.10
C ASN A 36 12.39 -7.27 -6.05
N GLU A 37 12.49 -5.95 -5.85
CA GLU A 37 13.42 -5.06 -6.56
C GLU A 37 14.89 -5.22 -6.10
N GLY A 38 15.14 -6.05 -5.08
CA GLY A 38 16.48 -6.31 -4.54
C GLY A 38 16.87 -5.40 -3.36
N GLU A 39 15.96 -4.56 -2.85
CA GLU A 39 16.23 -3.75 -1.67
C GLU A 39 16.02 -4.53 -0.36
N ILE A 40 17.09 -4.64 0.43
CA ILE A 40 17.03 -5.26 1.76
C ILE A 40 16.54 -4.23 2.78
N ILE A 41 15.22 -4.07 2.87
CA ILE A 41 14.56 -3.17 3.81
C ILE A 41 13.58 -3.94 4.70
N SER A 42 13.55 -3.58 5.98
CA SER A 42 12.58 -4.12 6.94
C SER A 42 11.27 -3.34 6.91
N GLU A 43 10.16 -4.05 7.16
CA GLU A 43 8.83 -3.45 7.18
C GLU A 43 8.73 -2.32 8.22
N ARG A 44 9.33 -2.50 9.40
CA ARG A 44 9.39 -1.46 10.45
C ARG A 44 10.01 -0.15 9.93
N TYR A 45 11.02 -0.24 9.07
CA TYR A 45 11.66 0.94 8.48
C TYR A 45 10.72 1.66 7.50
N VAL A 46 10.05 0.90 6.63
CA VAL A 46 9.02 1.43 5.71
C VAL A 46 7.88 2.09 6.49
N SER A 47 7.36 1.41 7.52
CA SER A 47 6.30 1.93 8.40
C SER A 47 6.67 3.24 9.08
N ASN A 48 7.92 3.40 9.54
CA ASN A 48 8.39 4.65 10.12
C ASN A 48 8.44 5.78 9.07
N ILE A 49 8.96 5.51 7.87
CA ILE A 49 8.98 6.50 6.78
C ILE A 49 7.57 6.91 6.37
N MET A 50 6.66 5.94 6.24
CA MET A 50 5.25 6.22 5.93
C MET A 50 4.60 7.10 6.99
N ARG A 51 4.83 6.80 8.28
CA ARG A 51 4.30 7.60 9.39
C ARG A 51 4.83 9.04 9.37
N GLU A 52 6.14 9.21 9.17
CA GLU A 52 6.76 10.54 9.07
C GLU A 52 6.23 11.35 7.89
N ASN A 53 5.92 10.70 6.77
CA ASN A 53 5.40 11.35 5.56
C ASN A 53 3.86 11.45 5.52
N LYS A 54 3.16 11.06 6.61
CA LYS A 54 1.68 11.03 6.68
C LYS A 54 1.02 10.19 5.58
N ILE A 55 1.71 9.16 5.09
CA ILE A 55 1.23 8.23 4.07
C ILE A 55 0.43 7.13 4.77
N LYS A 56 -0.82 6.90 4.35
CA LYS A 56 -1.71 5.89 4.93
C LYS A 56 -2.42 5.12 3.82
N ALA A 57 -2.54 3.80 4.00
CA ALA A 57 -3.30 2.97 3.07
C ALA A 57 -4.78 3.39 3.04
N HIS A 58 -5.34 3.54 1.85
CA HIS A 58 -6.77 3.75 1.66
C HIS A 58 -7.51 2.42 1.71
N TYR A 59 -8.54 2.35 2.55
CA TYR A 59 -9.46 1.22 2.55
C TYR A 59 -10.55 1.45 1.50
N ILE A 60 -10.68 0.51 0.57
CA ILE A 60 -11.77 0.47 -0.39
C ILE A 60 -12.80 -0.54 0.13
N LYS A 61 -14.03 -0.05 0.39
CA LYS A 61 -15.13 -0.94 0.78
C LYS A 61 -15.48 -1.85 -0.40
N PRO A 62 -15.63 -3.17 -0.18
CA PRO A 62 -16.08 -4.07 -1.24
C PRO A 62 -17.51 -3.70 -1.67
N TYR A 63 -17.79 -3.85 -2.98
CA TYR A 63 -19.14 -3.62 -3.51
C TYR A 63 -20.09 -4.73 -3.03
N THR A 64 -21.26 -4.35 -2.52
CA THR A 64 -22.30 -5.27 -2.06
C THR A 64 -23.52 -5.15 -2.98
N ILE A 65 -23.88 -6.24 -3.66
CA ILE A 65 -25.12 -6.31 -4.45
C ILE A 65 -26.29 -6.50 -3.49
N THR A 66 -27.15 -5.49 -3.37
CA THR A 66 -28.33 -5.51 -2.49
C THR A 66 -29.53 -6.16 -3.14
N THR A 67 -29.69 -5.99 -4.45
CA THR A 67 -30.83 -6.51 -5.21
C THR A 67 -30.44 -7.82 -5.87
N LYS A 68 -31.03 -8.92 -5.41
CA LYS A 68 -31.02 -10.20 -6.10
C LYS A 68 -32.42 -10.39 -6.67
N ASP A 69 -32.52 -10.66 -7.96
CA ASP A 69 -33.77 -11.09 -8.56
C ASP A 69 -34.03 -12.51 -8.07
N CYS A 70 -34.96 -12.65 -7.12
CA CYS A 70 -35.35 -13.96 -6.62
C CYS A 70 -36.43 -14.46 -7.59
N ASP A 71 -36.22 -15.61 -8.24
CA ASP A 71 -37.29 -16.26 -9.01
C ASP A 71 -38.43 -16.65 -8.06
N TYR A 72 -39.47 -15.81 -8.01
CA TYR A 72 -40.69 -16.03 -7.23
C TYR A 72 -41.65 -17.02 -7.92
N THR A 73 -41.17 -17.89 -8.81
CA THR A 73 -42.00 -18.94 -9.42
C THR A 73 -42.44 -19.93 -8.34
N ASN A 74 -43.62 -19.66 -7.80
CA ASN A 74 -44.31 -20.52 -6.84
C ASN A 74 -44.87 -21.73 -7.61
N LYS A 75 -44.59 -22.94 -7.12
CA LYS A 75 -45.02 -24.20 -7.75
C LYS A 75 -46.42 -24.60 -7.29
#